data_AF-A0A5C4LLY6-F1
#
_entry.id   AF-A0A5C4LLY6-F1
#
_cell.length_a   1.000
_cell.length_b   1.000
_cell.length_c   1.000
_cell.angle_alpha   90.00
_cell.angle_beta   90.00
_cell.angle_gamma   90.00
#
_symmetry.space_group_name_H-M   'P 1'
#
loop_
_entity.id
_entity.type
_entity.pdbx_description
1 polymer ?
#
loop_
_entity_poly.entity_id
_entity_poly.type
_entity_poly.pdbx_seq_one_letter_code
_entity_poly.pdbx_strand_id
1 'polypeptide(L)'
;MSAMLDESAILSAKRLGLSEEELNALIQTRRMLAEAKIGHAPGEGMAGFNMNYQAKRWDCGAACCIGGHMSLLMQGVPSSDGVFVLTREEAITAGDYVNRREFDHVLSPLFFPRELEELDNDIGGLWDKITPEMAVRAIDSFLLTGNPNWIVAVSVA
;
A
#
# COMPACT_ATOMS: atom_id res chain seq x y z
N MET A 1 6.64 -19.69 -0.74
CA MET A 1 6.55 -19.36 0.70
C MET A 1 7.46 -18.18 0.95
N SER A 2 6.89 -16.98 1.07
CA SER A 2 7.67 -15.79 1.44
C SER A 2 8.14 -15.96 2.89
N ALA A 3 9.43 -15.70 3.17
CA ALA A 3 9.93 -15.72 4.53
C ALA A 3 9.14 -14.69 5.36
N MET A 4 8.69 -15.09 6.56
CA MET A 4 8.07 -14.13 7.48
C MET A 4 9.12 -13.09 7.86
N LEU A 5 8.78 -11.80 7.74
CA LEU A 5 9.61 -10.71 8.24
C LEU A 5 9.86 -10.93 9.74
N ASP A 6 11.11 -10.84 10.16
CA ASP A 6 11.45 -10.84 11.58
C ASP A 6 10.96 -9.52 12.19
N GLU A 7 9.84 -9.57 12.92
CA GLU A 7 9.23 -8.38 13.51
C GLU A 7 10.13 -7.71 14.56
N SER A 8 11.13 -8.43 15.11
CA SER A 8 12.11 -7.82 16.01
C SER A 8 13.10 -6.90 15.30
N ALA A 9 13.22 -7.01 13.97
CA ALA A 9 14.06 -6.15 13.13
C ALA A 9 13.33 -4.88 12.66
N ILE A 10 12.01 -4.77 12.87
CA ILE A 10 11.22 -3.60 12.47
C ILE A 10 11.66 -2.37 13.27
N LEU A 11 11.91 -1.27 12.58
CA LEU A 11 12.17 0.02 13.21
C LEU A 11 10.92 0.53 13.93
N SER A 12 11.10 1.14 15.11
CA SER A 12 9.98 1.71 15.86
C SER A 12 9.30 2.86 15.10
N ALA A 13 8.03 3.13 15.42
CA ALA A 13 7.25 4.22 14.81
C ALA A 13 8.00 5.55 14.87
N LYS A 14 8.59 5.87 16.03
CA LYS A 14 9.44 7.05 16.23
C LYS A 14 10.63 7.13 15.26
N ARG A 15 11.30 6.00 14.99
CA ARG A 15 12.44 5.97 14.05
C ARG A 15 12.00 6.14 12.60
N LEU A 16 10.83 5.63 12.25
CA LEU A 16 10.23 5.76 10.92
C LEU A 16 9.53 7.11 10.71
N GLY A 17 9.34 7.91 11.77
CA GLY A 17 8.58 9.15 11.72
C GLY A 17 7.07 8.94 11.58
N LEU A 18 6.56 7.80 12.05
CA LEU A 18 5.14 7.42 12.01
C LEU A 18 4.46 7.60 13.36
N SER A 19 3.12 7.66 13.34
CA SER A 19 2.33 7.34 14.52
C SER A 19 2.34 5.82 14.79
N GLU A 20 1.99 5.41 16.01
CA GLU A 20 1.84 3.98 16.33
C GLU A 20 0.70 3.34 15.53
N GLU A 21 -0.38 4.08 15.29
CA GLU A 21 -1.51 3.65 14.48
C GLU A 21 -1.10 3.41 13.02
N GLU A 22 -0.29 4.30 12.44
CA GLU A 22 0.23 4.13 11.09
C GLU A 22 1.19 2.94 10.97
N LEU A 23 2.08 2.75 11.96
CA LEU A 23 2.96 1.58 11.98
C LEU A 23 2.16 0.28 12.05
N ASN A 24 1.19 0.20 12.97
CA ASN A 24 0.34 -0.98 13.13
C ASN A 24 -0.48 -1.26 11.87
N ALA A 25 -1.05 -0.23 11.26
CA ALA A 25 -1.80 -0.35 10.01
C ALA A 25 -0.90 -0.82 8.86
N LEU A 26 0.34 -0.31 8.75
CA LEU A 26 1.29 -0.74 7.73
C LEU A 26 1.68 -2.22 7.88
N ILE A 27 1.98 -2.65 9.11
CA ILE A 27 2.29 -4.06 9.43
C ILE A 27 1.11 -4.97 9.07
N GLN A 28 -0.12 -4.57 9.42
CA GLN A 28 -1.31 -5.35 9.11
C GLN A 28 -1.59 -5.41 7.60
N THR A 29 -1.47 -4.29 6.88
CA THR A 29 -1.56 -4.24 5.41
C THR A 29 -0.52 -5.18 4.78
N ARG A 30 0.73 -5.18 5.26
CA ARG A 30 1.79 -6.11 4.80
C ARG A 30 1.40 -7.57 5.01
N ARG A 31 0.89 -7.94 6.19
CA ARG A 31 0.45 -9.32 6.48
C ARG A 31 -0.67 -9.74 5.52
N MET A 32 -1.65 -8.86 5.29
CA MET A 32 -2.78 -9.14 4.40
C MET A 32 -2.37 -9.29 2.94
N LEU A 33 -1.43 -8.46 2.46
CA LEU A 33 -0.81 -8.64 1.14
C LEU A 33 -0.07 -9.97 1.02
N ALA A 34 0.76 -10.32 2.00
CA ALA A 34 1.54 -11.55 2.00
C ALA A 34 0.68 -12.83 2.06
N GLU A 35 -0.51 -12.73 2.64
CA GLU A 35 -1.48 -13.81 2.73
C GLU A 35 -2.46 -13.84 1.54
N ALA A 36 -2.28 -12.96 0.55
CA ALA A 36 -3.19 -12.78 -0.59
C ALA A 36 -4.65 -12.52 -0.15
N LYS A 37 -4.83 -11.82 0.97
CA LYS A 37 -6.13 -11.47 1.54
C LYS A 37 -6.66 -10.12 1.08
N ILE A 38 -5.89 -9.29 0.39
CA ILE A 38 -6.47 -8.07 -0.17
C ILE A 38 -7.30 -8.47 -1.40
N GLY A 39 -8.63 -8.41 -1.27
CA GLY A 39 -9.57 -8.86 -2.28
C GLY A 39 -10.12 -7.73 -3.17
N HIS A 40 -10.61 -8.11 -4.34
CA HIS A 40 -11.09 -7.21 -5.39
C HIS A 40 -12.45 -6.54 -5.11
N ALA A 41 -12.64 -5.33 -5.62
CA ALA A 41 -13.97 -4.89 -6.06
C ALA A 41 -14.30 -5.59 -7.40
N PRO A 42 -15.54 -6.08 -7.61
CA PRO A 42 -15.93 -6.74 -8.87
C PRO A 42 -15.68 -5.84 -10.09
N GLY A 43 -14.94 -6.33 -11.09
CA GLY A 43 -14.72 -5.66 -12.38
C GLY A 43 -13.33 -5.06 -12.61
N GLU A 44 -12.41 -5.13 -11.64
CA GLU A 44 -11.04 -4.65 -11.79
C GLU A 44 -10.06 -5.75 -12.25
N GLY A 45 -9.15 -5.41 -13.19
CA GLY A 45 -8.17 -6.33 -13.77
C GLY A 45 -6.96 -6.64 -12.87
N MET A 46 -6.37 -7.82 -13.07
CA MET A 46 -5.19 -8.42 -12.42
C MET A 46 -5.09 -8.35 -10.88
N ALA A 47 -5.46 -9.46 -10.22
CA ALA A 47 -4.94 -9.94 -8.94
C ALA A 47 -4.94 -9.01 -7.69
N GLY A 48 -5.93 -8.12 -7.54
CA GLY A 48 -6.46 -7.76 -6.22
C GLY A 48 -5.76 -6.61 -5.51
N PHE A 49 -4.79 -5.98 -6.17
CA PHE A 49 -4.02 -4.85 -5.64
C PHE A 49 -3.78 -3.85 -6.77
N ASN A 50 -4.28 -2.62 -6.61
CA ASN A 50 -4.20 -1.56 -7.61
C ASN A 50 -3.58 -0.31 -6.96
N MET A 51 -2.39 0.09 -7.42
CA MET A 51 -1.69 1.28 -6.93
C MET A 51 -1.96 2.52 -7.81
N ASN A 52 -2.87 2.43 -8.79
CA ASN A 52 -3.13 3.52 -9.73
C ASN A 52 -3.81 4.71 -9.05
N TYR A 53 -3.29 5.91 -9.30
CA TYR A 53 -3.74 7.17 -8.72
C TYR A 53 -5.11 7.67 -9.24
N GLN A 54 -5.67 7.08 -10.32
CA GLN A 54 -6.79 7.68 -11.07
C GLN A 54 -8.16 6.97 -10.99
N ALA A 55 -8.50 6.25 -9.92
CA ALA A 55 -9.70 5.40 -9.92
C ALA A 55 -11.05 6.08 -9.55
N LYS A 56 -11.51 7.14 -10.21
CA LYS A 56 -12.88 7.69 -9.96
C LYS A 56 -13.99 6.73 -10.42
N ARG A 57 -15.20 6.64 -9.85
CA ARG A 57 -15.87 7.27 -8.71
C ARG A 57 -16.41 6.15 -7.80
N TRP A 58 -15.46 5.49 -7.13
CA TRP A 58 -15.49 4.64 -5.92
C TRP A 58 -14.03 4.32 -5.48
N ASP A 59 -13.02 4.81 -6.22
CA ASP A 59 -11.61 5.04 -5.82
C ASP A 59 -10.98 3.89 -5.06
N CYS A 60 -11.23 2.68 -5.55
CA CYS A 60 -10.57 1.50 -5.07
C CYS A 60 -9.05 1.52 -5.37
N GLY A 61 -8.56 2.41 -6.24
CA GLY A 61 -7.13 2.71 -6.35
C GLY A 61 -6.53 3.30 -5.07
N ALA A 62 -7.34 3.93 -4.20
CA ALA A 62 -6.93 4.26 -2.84
C ALA A 62 -7.25 3.10 -1.88
N ALA A 63 -8.47 2.57 -1.88
CA ALA A 63 -8.90 1.55 -0.91
C ALA A 63 -8.16 0.19 -1.04
N CYS A 64 -7.65 -0.13 -2.23
CA CYS A 64 -6.90 -1.34 -2.54
C CYS A 64 -5.39 -1.10 -2.66
N CYS A 65 -4.91 0.14 -2.52
CA CYS A 65 -3.49 0.43 -2.40
C CYS A 65 -3.05 0.42 -0.93
N ILE A 66 -1.74 0.44 -0.70
CA ILE A 66 -1.15 0.42 0.66
C ILE A 66 -1.78 1.51 1.53
N GLY A 67 -1.87 2.74 1.00
CA GLY A 67 -2.28 3.89 1.78
C GLY A 67 -3.76 3.91 2.15
N GLY A 68 -4.68 3.57 1.25
CA GLY A 68 -6.09 3.54 1.66
C GLY A 68 -6.41 2.29 2.47
N HIS A 69 -5.76 1.15 2.24
CA HIS A 69 -5.89 -0.01 3.13
C HIS A 69 -5.45 0.36 4.57
N MET A 70 -4.32 1.05 4.73
CA MET A 70 -3.91 1.59 6.03
C MET A 70 -4.95 2.52 6.62
N SER A 71 -5.50 3.44 5.81
CA SER A 71 -6.53 4.38 6.27
C SER A 71 -7.77 3.66 6.79
N LEU A 72 -8.26 2.64 6.09
CA LEU A 72 -9.45 1.88 6.46
C LEU A 72 -9.22 1.09 7.77
N LEU A 73 -8.03 0.51 7.94
CA LEU A 73 -7.64 -0.13 9.19
C LEU A 73 -7.61 0.87 10.36
N MET A 74 -7.02 2.05 10.17
CA MET A 74 -6.97 3.09 11.20
C MET A 74 -8.34 3.69 11.53
N GLN A 75 -9.26 3.71 10.56
CA GLN A 75 -10.66 4.08 10.77
C GLN A 75 -11.46 3.00 11.53
N GLY A 76 -10.88 1.80 11.71
CA GLY A 76 -11.57 0.66 12.33
C GLY A 76 -12.64 0.04 11.45
N VAL A 77 -12.57 0.24 10.13
CA VAL A 77 -13.52 -0.37 9.19
C VAL A 77 -13.31 -1.88 9.21
N PRO A 78 -14.36 -2.67 9.50
CA PRO A 78 -14.24 -4.11 9.54
C PRO A 78 -13.93 -4.66 8.14
N SER A 79 -12.98 -5.59 8.06
CA SER A 79 -12.74 -6.40 6.87
C SER A 79 -13.05 -7.86 7.14
N SER A 80 -13.53 -8.56 6.11
CA SER A 80 -13.67 -10.01 6.09
C SER A 80 -12.69 -10.54 5.05
N ASP A 81 -11.70 -11.33 5.47
CA ASP A 81 -10.64 -11.84 4.59
C ASP A 81 -10.03 -10.75 3.69
N GLY A 82 -9.75 -9.58 4.29
CA GLY A 82 -9.18 -8.39 3.65
C GLY A 82 -9.99 -7.73 2.54
N VAL A 83 -11.27 -8.04 2.47
CA VAL A 83 -12.27 -7.25 1.73
C VAL A 83 -12.96 -6.30 2.70
N PHE A 84 -12.96 -5.00 2.38
CA PHE A 84 -13.77 -4.01 3.08
C PHE A 84 -15.09 -3.77 2.35
N VAL A 85 -16.17 -3.68 3.11
CA VAL A 85 -17.45 -3.18 2.59
C VAL A 85 -17.53 -1.72 2.97
N LEU A 86 -17.32 -0.85 1.99
CA LEU A 86 -17.18 0.59 2.22
C LEU A 86 -18.49 1.33 2.01
N THR A 87 -18.79 2.23 2.93
CA THR A 87 -19.63 3.38 2.66
C THR A 87 -18.88 4.37 1.77
N ARG A 88 -19.64 5.29 1.17
CA ARG A 88 -19.05 6.37 0.37
C ARG A 88 -18.12 7.28 1.16
N GLU A 89 -18.43 7.53 2.43
CA GLU A 89 -17.64 8.41 3.28
C GLU A 89 -16.28 7.77 3.60
N GLU A 90 -16.25 6.49 3.98
CA GLU A 90 -15.00 5.75 4.25
C GLU A 90 -14.09 5.70 3.02
N ALA A 91 -14.66 5.48 1.83
CA ALA A 91 -13.90 5.50 0.58
C ALA A 91 -13.29 6.89 0.29
N ILE A 92 -14.04 7.97 0.53
CA ILE A 92 -13.54 9.34 0.38
C ILE A 92 -12.44 9.62 1.40
N THR A 93 -12.63 9.26 2.67
CA THR A 93 -11.64 9.47 3.73
C THR A 93 -10.35 8.71 3.46
N ALA A 94 -10.44 7.48 2.94
CA ALA A 94 -9.26 6.71 2.53
C ALA A 94 -8.50 7.38 1.38
N GLY A 95 -9.21 7.87 0.35
CA GLY A 95 -8.59 8.64 -0.74
C GLY A 95 -7.93 9.93 -0.24
N ASP A 96 -8.61 10.68 0.64
CA ASP A 96 -8.07 11.89 1.26
C ASP A 96 -6.80 11.61 2.08
N TYR A 97 -6.76 10.49 2.82
CA TYR A 97 -5.59 10.10 3.60
C TYR A 97 -4.34 9.94 2.71
N VAL A 98 -4.50 9.31 1.53
CA VAL A 98 -3.43 9.09 0.55
C VAL A 98 -3.03 10.41 -0.12
N ASN A 99 -4.00 11.15 -0.67
CA ASN A 99 -3.75 12.38 -1.42
C ASN A 99 -3.07 13.47 -0.58
N ARG A 100 -3.46 13.61 0.69
CA ARG A 100 -2.83 14.60 1.59
C ARG A 100 -1.35 14.30 1.88
N ARG A 101 -0.90 13.08 1.63
CA ARG A 101 0.47 12.62 1.90
C ARG A 101 1.38 12.64 0.69
N GLU A 102 0.90 13.09 -0.47
CA GLU A 102 1.64 13.02 -1.72
C GLU A 102 3.00 13.76 -1.68
N PHE A 103 3.10 14.88 -0.96
CA PHE A 103 4.30 15.74 -1.05
C PHE A 103 5.12 15.84 0.24
N ASP A 104 4.54 15.60 1.41
CA ASP A 104 5.17 15.93 2.69
C ASP A 104 4.81 14.93 3.80
N HIS A 105 4.97 13.63 3.51
CA HIS A 105 4.81 12.58 4.51
C HIS A 105 5.88 11.51 4.34
N VAL A 106 6.33 10.92 5.46
CA VAL A 106 7.33 9.83 5.46
C VAL A 106 6.85 8.57 4.72
N LEU A 107 5.53 8.40 4.60
CA LEU A 107 4.89 7.31 3.84
C LEU A 107 4.72 7.66 2.34
N SER A 108 4.95 8.91 1.94
CA SER A 108 4.81 9.32 0.55
C SER A 108 5.56 8.39 -0.40
N PRO A 109 6.84 8.00 -0.16
CA PRO A 109 7.56 7.11 -1.05
C PRO A 109 6.93 5.70 -1.18
N LEU A 110 6.18 5.25 -0.18
CA LEU A 110 5.43 3.98 -0.25
C LEU A 110 4.17 4.10 -1.09
N PHE A 111 3.47 5.22 -0.99
CA PHE A 111 2.21 5.44 -1.71
C PHE A 111 2.45 5.94 -3.13
N PHE A 112 3.57 6.62 -3.32
CA PHE A 112 3.98 7.29 -4.54
C PHE A 112 5.40 6.89 -4.95
N PRO A 113 5.61 5.69 -5.53
CA PRO A 113 6.87 5.21 -6.12
C PRO A 113 7.36 6.06 -7.31
N ARG A 114 7.62 7.35 -7.09
CA ARG A 114 8.07 8.29 -8.14
C ARG A 114 9.39 7.87 -8.79
N GLU A 115 10.24 7.15 -8.06
CA GLU A 115 11.47 6.57 -8.60
C GLU A 115 11.23 5.56 -9.74
N LEU A 116 10.01 5.01 -9.83
CA LEU A 116 9.62 4.15 -10.95
C LEU A 116 9.05 4.92 -12.14
N GLU A 117 8.61 6.17 -11.95
CA GLU A 117 8.09 7.02 -13.05
C GLU A 117 9.20 7.33 -14.08
N GLU A 118 10.44 7.49 -13.61
CA GLU A 118 11.61 7.70 -14.48
C GLU A 118 11.98 6.45 -15.31
N LEU A 119 11.55 5.27 -14.87
CA LEU A 119 11.76 4.00 -15.55
C LEU A 119 10.65 3.70 -16.58
N ASP A 120 9.48 4.34 -16.44
CA ASP A 120 8.30 4.13 -17.29
C ASP A 120 8.27 5.15 -18.46
N ASN A 121 9.27 5.10 -19.34
CA ASN A 121 9.37 6.02 -20.49
C ASN A 121 8.58 5.57 -21.74
N ASP A 122 7.86 4.43 -21.75
CA ASP A 122 7.22 3.99 -23.00
C ASP A 122 6.02 3.01 -22.91
N ILE A 123 5.57 2.57 -21.72
CA ILE A 123 4.50 1.56 -21.67
C ILE A 123 3.64 1.80 -20.43
N GLY A 124 2.77 2.80 -20.56
CA GLY A 124 1.87 3.27 -19.50
C GLY A 124 1.46 2.19 -18.50
N GLY A 125 1.68 2.51 -17.23
CA GLY A 125 1.05 1.81 -16.11
C GLY A 125 1.98 0.88 -15.37
N LEU A 126 3.20 1.32 -15.01
CA LEU A 126 4.01 0.58 -14.04
C LEU A 126 3.27 0.37 -12.70
N TRP A 127 2.42 1.32 -12.33
CA TRP A 127 1.46 1.24 -11.22
C TRP A 127 0.53 0.02 -11.28
N ASP A 128 0.07 -0.35 -12.47
CA ASP A 128 -0.82 -1.50 -12.69
C ASP A 128 -0.05 -2.83 -12.70
N LYS A 129 1.30 -2.78 -12.73
CA LYS A 129 2.19 -3.94 -12.75
C LYS A 129 2.76 -4.29 -11.37
N ILE A 130 2.53 -3.43 -10.36
CA ILE A 130 2.97 -3.72 -8.99
C ILE A 130 2.10 -4.86 -8.44
N THR A 131 2.71 -6.02 -8.22
CA THR A 131 2.02 -7.17 -7.60
C THR A 131 2.00 -7.04 -6.07
N PRO A 132 1.11 -7.78 -5.37
CA PRO A 132 1.15 -7.85 -3.90
C PRO A 132 2.53 -8.23 -3.34
N GLU A 133 3.25 -9.14 -3.99
CA GLU A 133 4.59 -9.54 -3.57
C GLU A 133 5.61 -8.41 -3.70
N MET A 134 5.53 -7.61 -4.76
CA MET A 134 6.37 -6.42 -4.92
C MET A 134 6.07 -5.39 -3.82
N ALA A 135 4.79 -5.16 -3.53
CA ALA A 135 4.36 -4.28 -2.45
C ALA A 135 4.85 -4.76 -1.07
N VAL A 136 4.77 -6.07 -0.78
CA VAL A 136 5.32 -6.64 0.47
C VAL A 136 6.81 -6.36 0.59
N ARG A 137 7.58 -6.56 -0.49
CA ARG A 137 9.03 -6.26 -0.48
C ARG A 137 9.32 -4.79 -0.21
N ALA A 138 8.54 -3.89 -0.81
CA ALA A 138 8.67 -2.46 -0.57
C ALA A 138 8.33 -2.08 0.88
N ILE A 139 7.25 -2.64 1.44
CA ILE A 139 6.88 -2.42 2.84
C ILE A 139 7.96 -2.99 3.78
N ASP A 140 8.48 -4.19 3.52
CA ASP A 140 9.53 -4.80 4.33
C ASP A 140 10.80 -3.92 4.33
N SER A 141 11.21 -3.43 3.16
CA SER A 141 12.34 -2.49 3.08
C SER A 141 12.09 -1.21 3.88
N PHE A 142 10.89 -0.64 3.78
CA PHE A 142 10.53 0.56 4.54
C PHE A 142 10.54 0.31 6.05
N LEU A 143 9.94 -0.79 6.51
CA LEU A 143 9.90 -1.15 7.94
C LEU A 143 11.30 -1.37 8.52
N LEU A 144 12.25 -1.83 7.71
CA LEU A 144 13.63 -2.10 8.13
C LEU A 144 14.57 -0.90 8.01
N THR A 145 14.31 0.01 7.06
CA THR A 145 15.28 1.05 6.66
C THR A 145 14.73 2.47 6.59
N GLY A 146 13.40 2.64 6.63
CA GLY A 146 12.73 3.90 6.33
C GLY A 146 12.65 4.23 4.82
N ASN A 147 13.10 3.33 3.94
CA ASN A 147 13.05 3.50 2.49
C ASN A 147 12.41 2.27 1.82
N PRO A 148 11.34 2.43 1.02
CA PRO A 148 10.70 1.29 0.37
C PRO A 148 11.55 0.62 -0.73
N ASN A 149 12.50 1.34 -1.33
CA ASN A 149 13.38 0.84 -2.40
C ASN A 149 12.61 0.05 -3.48
N TRP A 150 11.67 0.75 -4.12
CA TRP A 150 10.79 0.16 -5.11
C TRP A 150 11.54 -0.40 -6.30
N ILE A 151 12.65 0.23 -6.72
CA ILE A 151 13.51 -0.29 -7.80
C ILE A 151 13.91 -1.74 -7.52
N VAL A 152 14.40 -2.04 -6.31
CA VAL A 152 14.75 -3.42 -5.92
C VAL A 152 13.49 -4.28 -5.79
N ALA A 153 12.42 -3.75 -5.21
CA ALA A 153 11.17 -4.48 -4.99
C ALA A 153 10.54 -4.99 -6.30
N VAL A 154 10.70 -4.27 -7.42
CA VAL A 154 10.18 -4.65 -8.74
C VAL A 154 11.18 -5.42 -9.61
N SER A 155 12.49 -5.31 -9.37
CA SER A 155 13.53 -5.90 -10.22
C SER A 155 13.75 -7.41 -10.04
N VAL A 156 13.26 -8.00 -8.96
CA VAL A 156 13.49 -9.43 -8.61
C VAL A 156 12.27 -10.29 -8.95
N ALA A 157 11.73 -10.15 -10.16
CA ALA A 157 10.61 -10.94 -10.67
C ALA A 157 11.08 -11.92 -11.76
#